data_AF-A0A9D9RBG2-F1
#
_entry.id   AF-A0A9D9RBG2-F1
#
_cell.length_a   1.000
_cell.length_b   1.000
_cell.length_c   1.000
_cell.angle_alpha   90.00
_cell.angle_beta   90.00
_cell.angle_gamma   90.00
#
_symmetry.space_group_name_H-M   'P 1'
#
loop_
_entity.id
_entity.type
_entity.pdbx_description
1 polymer ?
#
loop_
_entity_poly.entity_id
_entity_poly.type
_entity_poly.pdbx_seq_one_letter_code
_entity_poly.pdbx_strand_id
1 'polypeptide(L)'
;MILRLSLIAILCGLLSACAQLETLATPNIGMANPATQFCLAQGKEHTIQKTSAGEKGLCRLPNGQTVDEWAYFRQHQAPKLSN
;
A
#
# COMPACT_ATOMS: atom_id res chain seq x y z
N MET A 1 26.49 -34.99 -38.73
CA MET A 1 26.85 -33.95 -37.76
C MET A 1 25.95 -32.71 -37.89
N ILE A 2 25.84 -32.14 -39.09
CA ILE A 2 25.13 -30.89 -39.41
C ILE A 2 23.65 -30.90 -38.97
N LEU A 3 22.92 -32.01 -39.17
CA LEU A 3 21.52 -32.15 -38.75
C LEU A 3 21.31 -32.16 -37.22
N ARG A 4 22.32 -32.58 -36.44
CA ARG A 4 22.29 -32.53 -34.97
C ARG A 4 22.56 -31.11 -34.45
N LEU A 5 23.43 -30.36 -35.15
CA LEU A 5 23.69 -28.95 -34.86
C LEU A 5 22.45 -28.07 -35.12
N SER A 6 21.69 -28.36 -36.19
CA SER A 6 20.43 -27.66 -36.49
C SER A 6 19.35 -27.90 -35.43
N LEU A 7 19.25 -29.11 -34.87
CA LEU A 7 18.26 -29.45 -33.83
C LEU A 7 18.55 -28.74 -32.50
N ILE A 8 19.83 -28.58 -32.14
CA ILE A 8 20.26 -27.92 -30.91
C ILE A 8 20.03 -26.40 -30.98
N ALA A 9 20.24 -25.79 -32.15
CA ALA A 9 20.04 -24.35 -32.35
C ALA A 9 18.56 -23.93 -32.21
N ILE A 10 17.64 -24.78 -32.65
CA ILE A 10 16.19 -24.54 -32.56
C ILE A 10 15.69 -24.66 -31.11
N LEU A 11 16.29 -25.56 -30.31
CA LEU A 11 15.93 -25.76 -28.91
C LEU A 11 16.36 -24.57 -28.01
N CYS A 12 17.50 -23.94 -28.30
CA CYS A 12 17.96 -22.75 -27.58
C CYS A 12 17.14 -21.48 -27.89
N GLY A 13 16.57 -21.37 -29.10
CA GLY A 13 15.78 -20.20 -29.50
C GLY A 13 14.46 -20.04 -28.74
N LEU A 14 13.90 -21.13 -28.21
CA LEU A 14 12.63 -21.13 -27.49
C LEU A 14 12.73 -20.61 -26.04
N LEU A 15 13.94 -20.50 -25.46
CA LEU A 15 14.12 -19.98 -24.10
C LEU A 15 14.15 -18.44 -24.02
N SER A 16 14.33 -17.74 -25.14
CA SER A 16 14.50 -16.29 -25.14
C SER A 16 13.19 -15.48 -25.09
N ALA A 17 12.03 -16.12 -25.06
CA ALA A 17 10.72 -15.46 -24.97
C ALA A 17 10.29 -15.15 -23.51
N CYS A 18 11.13 -15.44 -22.52
CA CYS A 18 10.77 -15.32 -21.10
C CYS A 18 10.92 -13.89 -20.52
N ALA A 19 11.48 -12.92 -21.25
CA ALA A 19 11.91 -11.65 -20.64
C ALA A 19 10.88 -10.49 -20.66
N GLN A 20 9.71 -10.65 -21.28
CA GLN A 20 8.76 -9.54 -21.46
C GLN A 20 7.55 -9.56 -20.51
N LEU A 21 7.52 -10.46 -19.54
CA LEU A 21 6.33 -10.69 -18.72
C LEU A 21 6.37 -10.02 -17.34
N GLU A 22 7.07 -8.90 -17.12
CA GLU A 22 7.01 -8.22 -15.82
C GLU A 22 6.95 -6.70 -15.94
N THR A 23 5.94 -6.20 -16.66
CA THR A 23 5.34 -4.90 -16.34
C THR A 23 3.90 -5.12 -15.96
N LEU A 24 3.67 -6.00 -14.98
CA LEU A 24 2.42 -5.96 -14.22
C LEU A 24 2.41 -4.60 -13.56
N ALA A 25 1.53 -3.72 -14.04
CA ALA A 25 1.30 -2.40 -13.49
C ALA A 25 1.28 -2.52 -11.96
N THR A 26 2.29 -1.96 -11.30
CA THR A 26 2.22 -1.78 -9.86
C THR A 26 0.91 -1.04 -9.62
N PRO A 27 -0.01 -1.58 -8.79
CA PRO A 27 -1.18 -0.81 -8.43
C PRO A 27 -0.62 0.50 -7.89
N ASN A 28 -0.95 1.60 -8.55
CA ASN A 28 -0.66 2.91 -8.03
C ASN A 28 -1.53 3.00 -6.78
N ILE A 29 -0.98 2.54 -5.64
CA ILE A 29 -1.63 2.61 -4.34
C ILE A 29 -1.92 4.09 -4.20
N GLY A 30 -3.20 4.44 -4.28
CA GLY A 30 -3.65 5.82 -4.38
C GLY A 30 -3.02 6.68 -3.28
N MET A 31 -2.99 8.00 -3.51
CA MET A 31 -2.44 8.98 -2.57
C MET A 31 -2.69 8.57 -1.11
N ALA A 32 -1.63 8.61 -0.29
CA ALA A 32 -1.72 8.22 1.11
C ALA A 32 -2.87 8.97 1.81
N ASN A 33 -3.67 8.25 2.59
CA ASN A 33 -4.73 8.87 3.38
C ASN A 33 -4.10 9.84 4.39
N PRO A 34 -4.42 11.15 4.34
CA PRO A 34 -3.78 12.15 5.18
C PRO A 34 -4.05 11.92 6.67
N ALA A 35 -5.22 11.37 7.04
CA ALA A 35 -5.53 11.05 8.42
C ALA A 35 -4.67 9.88 8.94
N THR A 36 -4.50 8.83 8.13
CA THR A 36 -3.58 7.72 8.42
C THR A 36 -2.14 8.22 8.55
N GLN A 37 -1.67 9.05 7.60
CA GLN A 37 -0.33 9.60 7.64
C GLN A 37 -0.10 10.46 8.89
N PHE A 38 -1.08 11.29 9.26
CA PHE A 38 -1.02 12.07 10.49
C PHE A 38 -0.94 11.18 11.72
N CYS A 39 -1.79 10.15 11.81
CA CYS A 39 -1.78 9.16 12.90
C CYS A 39 -0.37 8.59 13.15
N LEU A 40 0.26 8.10 12.07
CA LEU A 40 1.59 7.52 12.09
C LEU A 40 2.66 8.57 12.42
N ALA A 41 2.55 9.78 11.85
CA ALA A 41 3.47 10.89 12.14
C ALA A 41 3.42 11.34 13.60
N GLN A 42 2.30 11.15 14.29
CA GLN A 42 2.18 11.36 15.74
C GLN A 42 2.77 10.21 16.58
N GLY A 43 3.39 9.20 15.94
CA GLY A 43 3.94 8.02 16.59
C GLY A 43 2.87 7.12 17.20
N LYS A 44 1.65 7.13 16.63
CA LYS A 44 0.53 6.30 17.08
C LYS A 44 0.43 5.05 16.23
N GLU A 45 -0.07 3.97 16.80
CA GLU A 45 -0.39 2.78 16.02
C GLU A 45 -1.66 3.02 15.20
N HIS A 46 -1.69 2.49 13.99
CA HIS A 46 -2.83 2.57 13.08
C HIS A 46 -3.38 1.17 12.80
N THR A 47 -4.70 1.05 12.80
CA THR A 47 -5.38 -0.20 12.44
C THR A 47 -6.61 0.08 11.59
N ILE A 48 -6.98 -0.87 10.74
CA ILE A 48 -8.24 -0.83 9.99
C ILE A 48 -9.26 -1.73 10.68
N GLN A 49 -10.45 -1.20 10.96
CA GLN A 49 -11.59 -1.97 11.44
C GLN A 49 -12.64 -2.09 10.35
N LYS A 50 -13.05 -3.33 10.07
CA LYS A 50 -14.21 -3.63 9.22
C LYS A 50 -15.50 -3.38 10.01
N THR A 51 -16.47 -2.75 9.36
CA THR A 51 -17.79 -2.42 9.89
C THR A 51 -18.85 -2.79 8.85
N SER A 52 -20.13 -2.78 9.23
CA SER A 52 -21.24 -2.95 8.28
C SER A 52 -21.29 -1.85 7.22
N ALA A 53 -20.72 -0.68 7.49
CA ALA A 53 -20.65 0.47 6.59
C ALA A 53 -19.39 0.50 5.71
N GLY A 54 -18.50 -0.50 5.83
CA GLY A 54 -17.20 -0.54 5.17
C GLY A 54 -16.04 -0.54 6.15
N GLU A 55 -14.88 -0.05 5.74
CA GLU A 55 -13.67 0.00 6.56
C GLU A 55 -13.46 1.38 7.16
N LYS A 56 -12.95 1.43 8.40
CA LYS A 56 -12.52 2.67 9.05
C LYS A 56 -11.11 2.55 9.59
N GLY A 57 -10.33 3.62 9.45
CA GLY A 57 -9.03 3.73 10.08
C GLY A 57 -9.12 4.22 11.53
N LEU A 58 -8.30 3.63 12.39
CA LEU A 58 -8.29 3.87 13.81
C LEU A 58 -6.86 4.17 14.29
N CYS A 59 -6.74 5.14 15.18
CA CYS A 59 -5.50 5.51 15.86
C CYS A 59 -5.52 5.03 17.31
N ARG A 60 -4.52 4.26 17.73
CA ARG A 60 -4.31 3.89 19.13
C ARG A 60 -3.47 4.93 19.84
N LEU A 61 -4.08 5.60 20.81
CA LEU A 61 -3.45 6.61 21.64
C LEU A 61 -2.60 5.97 22.76
N PRO A 62 -1.63 6.70 23.35
CA PRO A 62 -0.74 6.15 24.39
C PRO A 62 -1.47 5.70 25.66
N ASN A 63 -2.65 6.27 25.93
CA ASN A 63 -3.52 5.86 27.04
C ASN A 63 -4.32 4.56 26.74
N GLY A 64 -4.07 3.91 25.60
CA GLY A 64 -4.77 2.70 25.17
C GLY A 64 -6.12 2.96 24.48
N GLN A 65 -6.57 4.20 24.41
CA GLN A 65 -7.80 4.56 23.71
C GLN A 65 -7.62 4.44 22.21
N THR A 66 -8.64 3.94 21.52
CA THR A 66 -8.69 3.91 20.06
C THR A 66 -9.71 4.93 19.56
N VAL A 67 -9.28 5.83 18.68
CA VAL A 67 -10.11 6.89 18.10
C VAL A 67 -10.15 6.78 16.58
N ASP A 68 -11.22 7.28 15.96
CA ASP A 68 -11.31 7.40 14.51
C ASP A 68 -10.20 8.33 13.97
N GLU A 69 -9.49 7.89 12.92
CA GLU A 69 -8.33 8.61 12.39
C GLU A 69 -8.70 10.01 11.88
N TRP A 70 -9.88 10.17 11.28
CA TRP A 70 -10.34 11.42 10.72
C TRP A 70 -10.82 12.38 11.81
N ALA A 71 -11.45 11.86 12.85
CA ALA A 71 -11.78 12.62 14.04
C ALA A 71 -10.51 13.14 14.73
N TYR A 72 -9.48 12.30 14.87
CA TYR A 72 -8.20 12.69 15.45
C TYR A 72 -7.50 13.76 14.61
N PHE A 73 -7.43 13.57 13.28
CA PHE A 73 -6.84 14.53 12.35
C PHE A 73 -7.49 15.91 12.43
N ARG A 74 -8.82 15.99 12.32
CA ARG A 74 -9.55 17.26 12.33
C ARG A 74 -9.42 18.02 13.66
N GLN A 75 -9.42 17.31 14.79
CA GLN A 75 -9.22 17.92 16.11
C GLN A 75 -7.87 18.66 16.22
N HIS A 76 -6.85 18.20 15.49
CA HIS A 76 -5.51 18.82 15.50
C HIS A 76 -5.33 19.89 14.42
N GLN A 77 -6.29 20.05 13.51
CA GLN A 77 -6.32 21.11 12.50
C GLN A 77 -7.25 22.26 12.86
N ALA A 78 -8.20 22.05 13.77
CA ALA A 78 -9.13 23.08 14.20
C ALA A 78 -8.35 24.29 14.79
N PRO A 79 -8.70 25.53 14.41
CA PRO A 79 -8.15 26.71 15.06
C PRO A 79 -8.38 26.59 16.57
N LYS A 80 -7.31 26.69 17.35
CA LYS A 80 -7.45 26.84 18.79
C LYS A 80 -8.11 28.19 19.02
N LEU A 81 -9.40 28.19 19.38
CA LEU A 81 -10.05 29.38 19.91
C LEU A 81 -9.31 29.73 21.22
N SER A 82 -8.36 30.65 21.12
CA SER A 82 -7.76 31.32 22.28
C SER A 82 -8.86 32.20 22.87
N ASN A 83 -9.21 31.90 24.13
CA ASN A 83 -10.16 32.67 24.92
C ASN A 83 -9.68 34.11 25.15
#